data_AF-W9TUN7-F1
#
_entry.id   AF-W9TUN7-F1
#
_cell.length_a   1.000
_cell.length_b   1.000
_cell.length_c   1.000
_cell.angle_alpha   90.00
_cell.angle_beta   90.00
_cell.angle_gamma   90.00
#
_symmetry.space_group_name_H-M   'P 1'
#
loop_
_entity.id
_entity.type
_entity.pdbx_description
1 polymer ?
#
loop_
_entity_poly.entity_id
_entity_poly.type
_entity_poly.pdbx_seq_one_letter_code
_entity_poly.pdbx_strand_id
1 'polypeptide(L)'
;MALGAIFGGLANFMLLSTRVALEQFRFWNLGSLSASRLDAVATVSPLAVLGLLLAAFLCRQLTLMQMGDSQARALGIHTTWVRLGVLAASTLLTACAISLAGPVGFLGFLAAYCARLVEPVALLRQLLFSTLFGMLFLLAADVLARWLIQPFELPVGTLLAALGAPTLIAIVLRGGFRALLTVR
;
A
#
# COMPACT_ATOMS: atom_id res chain seq x y z
N MET A 1 -12.31 -10.88 -6.60
CA MET A 1 -12.47 -10.78 -8.07
C MET A 1 -13.88 -10.32 -8.44
N ALA A 2 -14.96 -11.04 -8.10
CA ALA A 2 -16.33 -10.66 -8.46
C ALA A 2 -16.74 -9.24 -8.00
N LEU A 3 -16.56 -8.91 -6.72
CA LEU A 3 -16.85 -7.56 -6.21
C LEU A 3 -16.08 -6.46 -6.96
N GLY A 4 -14.78 -6.67 -7.20
CA GLY A 4 -13.96 -5.73 -7.95
C GLY A 4 -14.45 -5.51 -9.38
N ALA A 5 -14.92 -6.57 -10.06
CA ALA A 5 -15.50 -6.47 -11.39
C ALA A 5 -16.83 -5.70 -11.37
N ILE A 6 -17.68 -5.91 -10.36
CA ILE A 6 -18.95 -5.18 -10.19
C ILE A 6 -18.68 -3.68 -10.00
N PHE A 7 -17.82 -3.32 -9.04
CA PHE A 7 -17.48 -1.92 -8.78
C PHE A 7 -16.75 -1.28 -9.97
N GLY A 8 -15.86 -2.00 -10.63
CA GLY A 8 -15.17 -1.53 -11.84
C GLY A 8 -16.13 -1.30 -13.00
N GLY A 9 -17.12 -2.18 -13.19
CA GLY A 9 -18.18 -2.02 -14.18
C GLY A 9 -19.06 -0.80 -13.90
N LEU A 10 -19.50 -0.62 -12.65
CA LEU A 10 -20.26 0.56 -12.22
C LEU A 10 -19.48 1.86 -12.41
N ALA A 11 -18.19 1.88 -12.03
CA ALA A 11 -17.32 3.02 -12.26
C ALA A 11 -17.23 3.34 -13.76
N ASN A 12 -16.96 2.35 -14.62
CA ASN A 12 -16.91 2.55 -16.07
C ASN A 12 -18.23 3.09 -16.65
N PHE A 13 -19.37 2.60 -16.17
CA PHE A 13 -20.68 3.13 -16.57
C PHE A 13 -20.83 4.63 -16.23
N MET A 14 -20.44 5.03 -15.02
CA MET A 14 -20.44 6.44 -14.61
C MET A 14 -19.50 7.30 -15.48
N LEU A 15 -18.31 6.78 -15.79
CA LEU A 15 -17.31 7.49 -16.61
C LEU A 15 -17.76 7.71 -18.05
N LEU A 16 -18.50 6.76 -18.62
CA LEU A 16 -19.09 6.87 -19.95
C LEU A 16 -20.26 7.86 -20.01
N SER A 17 -20.87 8.17 -18.86
CA SER A 17 -22.05 9.04 -18.78
C SER A 17 -21.69 10.53 -18.86
N THR A 18 -20.46 10.95 -18.54
CA THR A 18 -20.08 12.38 -18.54
C THR A 18 -18.59 12.57 -18.84
N ARG A 19 -18.30 13.43 -19.83
CA ARG A 19 -16.92 13.75 -20.26
C ARG A 19 -16.06 14.37 -19.16
N VAL A 20 -16.65 15.21 -18.31
CA VAL A 20 -15.97 15.84 -17.15
C VAL A 20 -15.52 14.80 -16.12
N ALA A 21 -16.40 13.83 -15.80
CA ALA A 21 -16.07 12.76 -14.85
C ALA A 21 -14.90 11.91 -15.38
N LEU A 22 -14.88 11.64 -16.68
CA LEU A 22 -13.80 10.90 -17.33
C LEU A 22 -12.45 11.64 -17.22
N GLU A 23 -12.42 12.94 -17.49
CA GLU A 23 -11.18 13.73 -17.39
C GLU A 23 -10.64 13.77 -15.96
N GLN A 24 -11.49 14.04 -14.97
CA GLN A 24 -11.11 14.04 -13.55
C GLN A 24 -10.61 12.66 -13.09
N PHE A 25 -11.31 11.59 -13.49
CA PHE A 25 -10.93 10.23 -13.14
C PHE A 25 -9.59 9.84 -13.74
N ARG A 26 -9.28 10.25 -14.98
CA ARG A 26 -8.00 9.93 -15.63
C ARG A 26 -6.83 10.47 -14.82
N PHE A 27 -6.92 11.68 -14.29
CA PHE A 27 -5.88 12.24 -13.43
C PHE A 27 -5.82 11.55 -12.07
N TRP A 28 -6.98 11.29 -11.44
CA TRP A 28 -7.04 10.60 -10.16
C TRP A 28 -6.46 9.18 -10.23
N ASN A 29 -6.76 8.43 -11.30
CA ASN A 29 -6.34 7.04 -11.48
C ASN A 29 -4.83 6.87 -11.69
N LEU A 30 -4.09 7.93 -12.01
CA LEU A 30 -2.62 7.88 -12.14
C LEU A 30 -1.91 7.98 -10.79
N GLY A 31 -2.62 8.41 -9.74
CA GLY A 31 -2.08 8.62 -8.40
C GLY A 31 -1.19 9.87 -8.32
N SER A 32 -1.68 10.91 -7.64
CA SER A 32 -0.96 12.18 -7.46
C SER A 32 -1.22 12.79 -6.08
N LEU A 33 -0.21 13.46 -5.53
CA LEU A 33 -0.31 14.25 -4.31
C LEU A 33 -0.72 15.70 -4.57
N SER A 34 -0.77 16.15 -5.82
CA SER A 34 -0.97 17.57 -6.15
C SER A 34 -2.36 18.11 -5.81
N ALA A 35 -3.38 17.26 -5.79
CA ALA A 35 -4.73 17.62 -5.39
C ALA A 35 -4.96 17.57 -3.86
N SER A 36 -3.98 17.09 -3.08
CA SER A 36 -4.15 16.86 -1.65
C SER A 36 -4.11 18.18 -0.86
N ARG A 37 -5.15 18.41 -0.06
CA ARG A 37 -5.28 19.57 0.83
C ARG A 37 -5.10 19.16 2.28
N LEU A 38 -4.50 20.05 3.09
CA LEU A 38 -4.31 19.80 4.52
C LEU A 38 -5.63 19.54 5.26
N ASP A 39 -6.73 20.19 4.86
CA ASP A 39 -8.06 19.97 5.44
C ASP A 39 -8.58 18.54 5.17
N ALA A 40 -8.33 18.02 3.97
CA ALA A 40 -8.70 16.65 3.61
C ALA A 40 -7.86 15.64 4.41
N VAL A 41 -6.55 15.91 4.58
CA VAL A 41 -5.67 15.09 5.41
C VAL A 41 -6.13 15.09 6.87
N ALA A 42 -6.46 16.26 7.43
CA ALA A 42 -6.96 16.37 8.79
C ALA A 42 -8.24 15.55 8.99
N THR A 43 -9.15 15.59 8.02
CA THR A 43 -10.43 14.84 8.04
C THR A 43 -10.22 13.32 8.03
N VAL A 44 -9.26 12.83 7.24
CA VAL A 44 -8.99 11.38 7.10
C VAL A 44 -8.05 10.85 8.20
N SER A 45 -7.25 11.73 8.82
CA SER A 45 -6.22 11.34 9.81
C SER A 45 -6.73 10.49 10.98
N PRO A 46 -7.92 10.71 11.58
CA PRO A 46 -8.37 9.90 12.72
C PRO A 46 -8.61 8.44 12.31
N LEU A 47 -9.15 8.22 11.10
CA LEU A 47 -9.36 6.89 10.54
C LEU A 47 -8.03 6.20 10.21
N ALA A 48 -7.06 6.96 9.68
CA ALA A 48 -5.72 6.45 9.43
C ALA A 48 -5.03 6.02 10.75
N VAL A 49 -5.12 6.84 11.80
CA VAL A 49 -4.58 6.53 13.13
C VAL A 49 -5.25 5.29 13.71
N LEU A 50 -6.58 5.17 13.61
CA LEU A 50 -7.31 3.98 14.05
C LEU A 50 -6.83 2.72 13.32
N GLY A 51 -6.67 2.80 11.99
CA GLY A 51 -6.15 1.70 11.19
C GLY A 51 -4.72 1.29 11.58
N LEU A 52 -3.85 2.26 11.87
CA LEU A 52 -2.47 2.02 12.33
C LEU A 52 -2.44 1.34 13.70
N LEU A 53 -3.26 1.80 14.64
CA LEU A 53 -3.39 1.20 15.97
C LEU A 53 -3.90 -0.24 15.88
N LEU A 54 -4.92 -0.48 15.05
CA LEU A 54 -5.45 -1.82 14.81
C LEU A 54 -4.38 -2.74 14.20
N ALA A 55 -3.63 -2.25 13.21
CA ALA A 55 -2.55 -3.01 12.59
C ALA A 55 -1.43 -3.36 13.61
N ALA A 56 -1.03 -2.40 14.44
CA ALA A 56 -0.01 -2.60 15.47
C ALA A 56 -0.45 -3.63 16.53
N PHE A 57 -1.73 -3.62 16.94
CA PHE A 57 -2.28 -4.59 17.88
C PHE A 57 -2.29 -6.02 17.31
N LEU A 58 -2.60 -6.14 16.01
CA LEU A 58 -2.65 -7.43 15.31
C LEU A 58 -1.27 -8.00 14.98
N CYS A 59 -0.20 -7.18 14.99
CA CYS A 59 1.17 -7.63 14.67
C CYS A 59 1.60 -8.84 15.49
N ARG A 60 1.38 -8.84 16.81
CA ARG A 60 1.82 -9.95 17.67
C ARG A 60 1.12 -11.27 17.29
N GLN A 61 -0.17 -11.22 17.02
CA GLN A 61 -0.97 -12.39 16.65
C GLN A 61 -0.55 -12.89 15.25
N LEU A 62 -0.33 -11.97 14.31
CA LEU A 62 0.22 -12.29 12.99
C LEU A 62 1.60 -12.93 13.06
N THR A 63 2.50 -12.48 13.94
CA THR A 63 3.81 -13.10 14.15
C THR A 63 3.67 -14.56 14.57
N LEU A 64 2.74 -14.87 15.47
CA LEU A 64 2.49 -16.24 15.92
C LEU A 64 1.87 -17.11 14.81
N MET A 65 1.01 -16.52 13.96
CA MET A 65 0.46 -17.20 12.79
C MET A 65 1.51 -17.55 11.73
N GLN A 66 2.68 -16.88 11.70
CA GLN A 66 3.77 -17.24 10.77
C GLN A 66 4.39 -18.60 11.09
N MET A 67 4.30 -19.07 12.34
CA MET A 67 4.75 -20.41 12.75
C MET A 67 3.80 -21.51 12.22
N GLY A 68 2.60 -21.13 11.77
CA GLY A 68 1.58 -22.02 11.25
C GLY A 68 0.28 -21.92 12.02
N ASP A 69 -0.83 -22.10 11.32
CA ASP A 69 -2.18 -21.95 11.87
C ASP A 69 -2.48 -22.92 13.02
N SER A 70 -1.93 -24.14 12.98
CA SER A 70 -2.11 -25.14 14.05
C SER A 70 -1.41 -24.72 15.34
N GLN A 71 -0.17 -24.23 15.24
CA GLN A 71 0.61 -23.74 16.37
C GLN A 71 -0.04 -22.49 16.99
N ALA A 72 -0.49 -21.55 16.16
CA ALA A 72 -1.21 -20.37 16.62
C ALA A 72 -2.51 -20.71 17.36
N ARG A 73 -3.29 -21.68 16.84
CA ARG A 73 -4.52 -22.14 17.51
C ARG A 73 -4.23 -22.83 18.85
N ALA A 74 -3.15 -23.61 18.94
CA ALA A 74 -2.74 -24.24 20.20
C ALA A 74 -2.36 -23.20 21.28
N LEU A 75 -1.88 -22.02 20.86
CA LEU A 75 -1.61 -20.86 21.74
C LEU A 75 -2.85 -20.01 22.05
N GLY A 76 -4.05 -20.48 21.71
CA GLY A 76 -5.32 -19.80 21.99
C GLY A 76 -5.71 -18.69 20.99
N ILE A 77 -5.03 -18.60 19.84
CA ILE A 77 -5.33 -17.57 18.84
C ILE A 77 -6.49 -18.02 17.94
N HIS A 78 -7.53 -17.20 17.89
CA HIS A 78 -8.59 -17.34 16.90
C HIS A 78 -8.17 -16.77 15.54
N THR A 79 -7.49 -17.60 14.73
CA THR A 79 -6.91 -17.19 13.44
C THR A 79 -7.90 -16.50 12.49
N THR A 80 -9.18 -16.90 12.49
CA THR A 80 -10.24 -16.27 11.69
C THR A 80 -10.45 -14.79 12.06
N TRP A 81 -10.54 -14.48 13.36
CA TRP A 81 -10.72 -13.11 13.84
C TRP A 81 -9.50 -12.25 13.56
N VAL A 82 -8.30 -12.81 13.70
CA VAL A 82 -7.07 -12.10 13.33
C VAL A 82 -7.07 -11.74 11.85
N ARG A 83 -7.43 -12.69 10.97
CA ARG A 83 -7.51 -12.43 9.51
C ARG A 83 -8.54 -11.36 9.18
N LEU A 84 -9.72 -11.39 9.81
CA LEU A 84 -10.74 -10.36 9.64
C LEU A 84 -10.25 -8.99 10.12
N GLY A 85 -9.57 -8.93 11.26
CA GLY A 85 -8.97 -7.70 11.78
C GLY A 85 -7.91 -7.13 10.82
N VAL A 86 -7.06 -7.99 10.25
CA VAL A 86 -6.01 -7.58 9.31
C VAL A 86 -6.62 -7.10 7.99
N LEU A 87 -7.65 -7.80 7.51
CA LEU A 87 -8.43 -7.36 6.35
C LEU A 87 -9.04 -5.97 6.62
N ALA A 88 -9.65 -5.76 7.78
CA ALA A 88 -10.26 -4.48 8.14
C ALA A 88 -9.22 -3.36 8.23
N ALA A 89 -8.11 -3.59 8.94
CA ALA A 89 -7.02 -2.62 9.09
C ALA A 89 -6.40 -2.22 7.75
N SER A 90 -6.02 -3.22 6.93
CA SER A 90 -5.44 -2.97 5.61
C SER A 90 -6.41 -2.28 4.66
N THR A 91 -7.70 -2.66 4.67
CA THR A 91 -8.74 -2.02 3.86
C THR A 91 -8.94 -0.57 4.28
N LEU A 92 -9.03 -0.29 5.59
CA LEU A 92 -9.23 1.06 6.12
C LEU A 92 -8.05 1.99 5.76
N LEU A 93 -6.82 1.53 5.98
CA LEU A 93 -5.61 2.28 5.64
C LEU A 93 -5.49 2.53 4.14
N THR A 94 -5.79 1.51 3.32
CA THR A 94 -5.76 1.62 1.87
C THR A 94 -6.83 2.59 1.37
N ALA A 95 -8.05 2.54 1.91
CA ALA A 95 -9.12 3.46 1.57
C ALA A 95 -8.75 4.92 1.92
N CYS A 96 -8.15 5.15 3.09
CA CYS A 96 -7.66 6.47 3.48
C CYS A 96 -6.62 6.99 2.48
N ALA A 97 -5.61 6.18 2.14
CA ALA A 97 -4.56 6.56 1.20
C ALA A 97 -5.11 6.85 -0.22
N ILE A 98 -5.94 5.94 -0.75
CA ILE A 98 -6.51 6.06 -2.10
C ILE A 98 -7.47 7.25 -2.20
N SER A 99 -8.22 7.56 -1.14
CA SER A 99 -9.13 8.72 -1.15
C SER A 99 -8.39 10.06 -1.31
N LEU A 100 -7.17 10.16 -0.79
CA LEU A 100 -6.36 11.38 -0.81
C LEU A 100 -5.46 11.49 -2.03
N ALA A 101 -4.75 10.40 -2.36
CA ALA A 101 -3.68 10.41 -3.35
C ALA A 101 -4.05 9.66 -4.64
N GLY A 102 -5.21 9.01 -4.70
CA GLY A 102 -5.53 8.04 -5.75
C GLY A 102 -4.75 6.72 -5.59
N PRO A 103 -4.94 5.76 -6.51
CA PRO A 103 -4.24 4.49 -6.48
C PRO A 103 -2.74 4.69 -6.78
N VAL A 104 -1.89 4.26 -5.85
CA VAL A 104 -0.42 4.27 -6.02
C VAL A 104 0.10 2.84 -6.04
N GLY A 105 0.52 2.40 -7.23
CA GLY A 105 1.09 1.06 -7.44
C GLY A 105 2.52 0.93 -6.89
N PHE A 106 2.94 -0.31 -6.63
CA PHE A 106 4.30 -0.72 -6.22
C PHE A 106 4.89 -0.15 -4.92
N LEU A 107 4.34 0.94 -4.36
CA LEU A 107 4.85 1.55 -3.13
C LEU A 107 4.89 0.55 -1.97
N GLY A 108 3.78 -0.15 -1.72
CA GLY A 108 3.70 -1.14 -0.65
C GLY A 108 4.68 -2.30 -0.85
N PHE A 109 4.92 -2.70 -2.10
CA PHE A 109 5.91 -3.73 -2.44
C PHE A 109 7.34 -3.24 -2.16
N LEU A 110 7.74 -2.09 -2.69
CA LEU A 110 9.08 -1.53 -2.51
C LEU A 110 9.38 -1.30 -1.02
N ALA A 111 8.44 -0.68 -0.32
CA ALA A 111 8.57 -0.36 1.09
C ALA A 111 8.67 -1.62 1.96
N ALA A 112 7.78 -2.60 1.76
CA ALA A 112 7.83 -3.86 2.51
C ALA A 112 9.07 -4.71 2.15
N TYR A 113 9.52 -4.64 0.89
CA TYR A 113 10.75 -5.30 0.45
C TYR A 113 11.97 -4.75 1.20
N CYS A 114 12.17 -3.43 1.20
CA CYS A 114 13.28 -2.80 1.92
C CYS A 114 13.18 -3.02 3.44
N ALA A 115 11.97 -2.96 4.01
CA ALA A 115 11.76 -3.23 5.43
C ALA A 115 12.18 -4.65 5.83
N ARG A 116 11.89 -5.66 5.00
CA ARG A 116 12.29 -7.06 5.24
C ARG A 116 13.80 -7.28 5.12
N LEU A 117 14.49 -6.50 4.28
CA LEU A 117 15.96 -6.54 4.20
C LEU A 117 16.61 -6.00 5.47
N VAL A 118 16.02 -4.98 6.09
CA VAL A 118 16.52 -4.38 7.34
C VAL A 118 16.16 -5.22 8.56
N GLU A 119 14.93 -5.69 8.63
CA GLU A 119 14.41 -6.48 9.75
C GLU A 119 13.71 -7.74 9.23
N PRO A 120 14.34 -8.91 9.27
CA PRO A 120 13.75 -10.14 8.74
C PRO A 120 12.78 -10.84 9.71
N VAL A 121 12.88 -10.59 11.03
CA VAL A 121 12.19 -11.39 12.06
C VAL A 121 11.02 -10.64 12.68
N ALA A 122 11.24 -9.42 13.18
CA ALA A 122 10.23 -8.73 13.99
C ALA A 122 9.19 -7.99 13.14
N LEU A 123 7.98 -8.54 13.03
CA LEU A 123 6.90 -7.97 12.20
C LEU A 123 6.52 -6.53 12.58
N LEU A 124 6.49 -6.18 13.88
CA LEU A 124 6.18 -4.82 14.30
C LEU A 124 7.24 -3.83 13.78
N ARG A 125 8.51 -4.21 13.84
CA ARG A 125 9.62 -3.41 13.31
C ARG A 125 9.59 -3.35 11.78
N GLN A 126 9.23 -4.45 11.09
CA GLN A 126 8.97 -4.43 9.65
C GLN A 126 7.86 -3.43 9.29
N LEU A 127 6.77 -3.38 10.08
CA LEU A 127 5.68 -2.43 9.87
C LEU A 127 6.20 -0.98 9.99
N LEU A 128 6.96 -0.68 11.04
CA LEU A 128 7.58 0.64 11.23
C LEU A 128 8.53 1.00 10.09
N PHE A 129 9.47 0.12 9.73
CA PHE A 129 10.41 0.37 8.64
C PHE A 129 9.70 0.51 7.30
N SER A 130 8.66 -0.29 7.02
CA SER A 130 7.88 -0.16 5.78
C SER A 130 7.14 1.18 5.72
N THR A 131 6.68 1.69 6.86
CA THR A 131 6.08 3.03 6.93
C THR A 131 7.12 4.11 6.61
N LEU A 132 8.31 4.01 7.18
CA LEU A 132 9.41 4.96 6.93
C LEU A 132 9.90 4.91 5.48
N PHE A 133 10.13 3.72 4.93
CA PHE A 133 10.51 3.55 3.53
C PHE A 133 9.41 4.00 2.58
N GLY A 134 8.14 3.73 2.90
CA GLY A 134 7.00 4.22 2.14
C GLY A 134 6.95 5.74 2.09
N MET A 135 7.12 6.41 3.24
CA MET A 135 7.23 7.86 3.32
C MET A 135 8.40 8.40 2.48
N LEU A 136 9.58 7.79 2.62
CA LEU A 136 10.78 8.19 1.89
C LEU A 136 10.61 8.06 0.37
N PHE A 137 10.14 6.91 -0.11
CA PHE A 137 9.94 6.68 -1.54
C PHE A 137 8.87 7.59 -2.13
N LEU A 138 7.77 7.82 -1.40
CA LEU A 138 6.71 8.68 -1.87
C LEU A 138 7.16 10.15 -1.94
N LEU A 139 7.85 10.65 -0.92
CA LEU A 139 8.41 12.02 -0.92
C LEU A 139 9.48 12.20 -2.00
N ALA A 140 10.40 11.24 -2.14
CA ALA A 140 11.43 11.30 -3.16
C ALA A 140 10.82 11.29 -4.57
N ALA A 141 9.80 10.45 -4.80
CA ALA A 141 9.11 10.41 -6.08
C ALA A 141 8.30 11.69 -6.36
N ASP A 142 7.68 12.32 -5.36
CA ASP A 142 6.99 13.61 -5.52
C ASP A 142 7.96 14.73 -5.90
N VAL A 143 9.09 14.84 -5.20
CA VAL A 143 10.12 15.84 -5.50
C VAL A 143 10.71 15.63 -6.90
N LEU A 144 11.04 14.38 -7.26
CA LEU A 144 11.54 14.05 -8.60
C LEU A 144 10.51 14.33 -9.69
N ALA A 145 9.23 14.03 -9.45
CA ALA A 145 8.14 14.32 -10.38
C ALA A 145 8.04 15.82 -10.69
N ARG A 146 8.12 16.66 -9.66
CA ARG A 146 8.05 18.13 -9.80
C ARG A 146 9.27 18.72 -10.51
N TRP A 147 10.42 18.06 -10.44
CA TRP A 147 11.65 18.54 -11.05
C TRP A 147 11.78 18.09 -12.52
N LEU A 148 11.35 16.87 -12.85
CA LEU A 148 11.64 16.26 -14.16
C LEU A 148 10.84 16.87 -15.32
N ILE A 149 9.60 17.31 -15.10
CA ILE A 149 8.69 17.74 -16.18
C ILE A 149 8.09 19.12 -15.94
N GLN A 150 8.85 20.08 -15.41
CA GLN A 150 8.36 21.47 -15.33
C GLN A 150 7.93 22.01 -16.71
N PRO A 151 6.79 22.73 -16.85
CA PRO A 151 5.84 23.17 -15.83
C PRO A 151 4.67 22.20 -15.53
N PHE A 152 4.71 20.98 -16.05
CA PHE A 152 3.68 19.96 -15.88
C PHE A 152 3.95 19.08 -14.65
N GLU A 153 2.91 18.44 -14.12
CA GLU A 153 3.04 17.52 -12.98
C GLU A 153 3.00 16.07 -13.47
N LEU A 154 4.10 15.34 -13.25
CA LEU A 154 4.13 13.90 -13.47
C LEU A 154 3.46 13.18 -12.30
N PRO A 155 2.51 12.26 -12.52
CA PRO A 155 1.91 11.49 -11.44
C PRO A 155 2.94 10.62 -10.73
N VAL A 156 3.00 10.74 -9.41
CA VAL A 156 3.95 10.02 -8.54
C VAL A 156 3.79 8.51 -8.69
N GLY A 157 2.56 8.03 -8.87
CA GLY A 157 2.27 6.61 -9.11
C GLY A 157 2.95 6.05 -10.36
N THR A 158 3.10 6.86 -11.42
CA THR A 158 3.78 6.43 -12.65
C THR A 158 5.28 6.25 -12.44
N LEU A 159 5.94 7.17 -11.72
CA LEU A 159 7.35 7.03 -11.36
C LEU A 159 7.61 5.80 -10.49
N LEU A 160 6.80 5.61 -9.47
CA LEU A 160 6.93 4.45 -8.58
C LEU A 160 6.68 3.13 -9.32
N ALA A 161 5.75 3.10 -10.27
CA ALA A 161 5.55 1.93 -11.13
C ALA A 161 6.74 1.67 -12.06
N ALA A 162 7.32 2.72 -12.64
CA ALA A 162 8.50 2.61 -13.51
C ALA A 162 9.73 2.06 -12.76
N LEU A 163 9.86 2.35 -11.46
CA LEU A 163 10.92 1.79 -10.60
C LEU A 163 10.54 0.41 -10.02
N GLY A 164 9.28 0.25 -9.64
CA GLY A 164 8.76 -0.94 -8.99
C GLY A 164 8.65 -2.16 -9.89
N ALA A 165 8.28 -1.98 -11.16
CA ALA A 165 8.15 -3.09 -12.10
C ALA A 165 9.51 -3.77 -12.42
N PRO A 166 10.58 -3.03 -12.79
CA PRO A 166 11.90 -3.63 -13.02
C PRO A 166 12.47 -4.32 -11.77
N THR A 167 12.28 -3.73 -10.59
CA THR A 167 12.75 -4.31 -9.33
C THR A 167 12.03 -5.62 -9.01
N LEU A 168 10.70 -5.66 -9.17
CA LEU A 168 9.91 -6.89 -9.03
C LEU A 168 10.38 -7.97 -10.02
N ILE A 169 10.57 -7.61 -11.29
CA ILE A 169 11.06 -8.53 -12.32
C ILE A 169 12.43 -9.09 -11.93
N ALA A 170 13.37 -8.24 -11.53
CA ALA A 170 14.71 -8.66 -11.13
C ALA A 170 14.70 -9.62 -9.93
N ILE A 171 13.82 -9.42 -8.94
CA ILE A 171 13.67 -10.31 -7.78
C ILE A 171 13.12 -11.66 -8.22
N VAL A 172 12.09 -11.68 -9.07
CA VAL A 172 11.50 -12.92 -9.59
C VAL A 172 12.53 -13.72 -10.39
N LEU A 173 13.31 -13.06 -11.25
CA LEU A 173 14.37 -13.70 -12.05
C LEU A 173 15.51 -14.27 -11.20
N ARG A 174 15.74 -13.76 -9.99
CA ARG A 174 16.78 -14.23 -9.06
C ARG A 174 16.32 -15.36 -8.11
N GLY A 175 15.21 -16.04 -8.41
CA GLY A 175 14.69 -17.14 -7.58
C GLY A 175 13.62 -16.71 -6.56
N GLY A 176 13.08 -15.50 -6.70
CA GLY A 176 11.98 -14.97 -5.91
C GLY A 176 12.34 -14.67 -4.46
N PHE A 177 11.33 -14.35 -3.65
CA PHE A 177 11.51 -13.96 -2.25
C PHE A 177 12.14 -15.04 -1.36
N ARG A 178 12.13 -16.31 -1.78
CA ARG A 178 12.75 -17.42 -1.03
C ARG A 178 14.28 -17.32 -0.98
N ALA A 179 14.91 -16.89 -2.08
CA ALA A 179 16.37 -16.73 -2.14
C ALA A 179 16.91 -15.68 -1.16
N LEU A 180 16.07 -14.72 -0.74
CA LEU A 180 16.41 -13.68 0.23
C LEU A 180 16.33 -14.17 1.68
N LEU A 181 15.53 -15.21 1.96
CA LEU A 181 15.37 -15.77 3.30
C LEU A 181 16.37 -16.90 3.59
N THR A 182 17.06 -17.41 2.58
CA THR A 182 18.09 -18.46 2.73
C THR A 182 19.50 -17.91 2.96
N VAL A 183 19.68 -16.58 2.99
CA VAL A 183 20.95 -15.94 3.33
C VAL A 183 20.92 -15.50 4.80
N ARG A 184 21.03 -16.47 5.70
CA ARG A 184 21.78 -16.47 6.97
C ARG A 184 21.34 -17.66 7.83
#